data_AF-A0A3D2SX26-F1
#
_entry.id   AF-A0A3D2SX26-F1
#
_cell.length_a   1.000
_cell.length_b   1.000
_cell.length_c   1.000
_cell.angle_alpha   90.00
_cell.angle_beta   90.00
_cell.angle_gamma   90.00
#
_symmetry.space_group_name_H-M   'P 1'
#
loop_
_entity.id
_entity.type
_entity.pdbx_description
1 polymer ?
#
loop_
_entity_poly.entity_id
_entity_poly.type
_entity_poly.pdbx_seq_one_letter_code
_entity_poly.pdbx_strand_id
1 'polypeptide(L)'
;ARIGDNTISGKIAKDVFALMMETAKDADIIIEEKGLKQVTDTGAIEALVDEVMAENPKMVEDYRGGKDKLFGFFVGQVMKKSQGKANPGAVNELLKSKLSG
;
A
#
# COMPACT_ATOMS: atom_id res chain seq x y z
N ALA A 1 -3.42 -18.59 4.48
CA ALA A 1 -3.09 -17.50 5.42
C ALA A 1 -3.42 -16.16 4.77
N ARG A 2 -3.90 -15.17 5.53
CA ARG A 2 -4.52 -13.92 5.03
C ARG A 2 -3.61 -12.96 4.24
N ILE A 3 -2.29 -13.17 4.31
CA ILE A 3 -1.34 -12.47 3.42
C ILE A 3 -1.32 -13.14 2.04
N GLY A 4 -1.36 -14.48 1.99
CA GLY A 4 -1.24 -15.26 0.76
C GLY A 4 -2.47 -15.19 -0.14
N ASP A 5 -3.64 -14.90 0.43
CA ASP A 5 -4.89 -14.69 -0.32
C ASP A 5 -5.18 -13.20 -0.58
N ASN A 6 -4.24 -12.29 -0.27
CA ASN A 6 -4.39 -10.84 -0.39
C ASN A 6 -5.53 -10.22 0.44
N THR A 7 -6.01 -10.88 1.50
CA THR A 7 -6.98 -10.27 2.41
C THR A 7 -6.38 -9.05 3.13
N ILE A 8 -5.11 -9.16 3.57
CA ILE A 8 -4.39 -8.09 4.27
C ILE A 8 -2.96 -7.93 3.74
N SER A 9 -2.41 -6.73 3.88
CA SER A 9 -0.98 -6.49 3.56
C SER A 9 -0.06 -7.04 4.64
N GLY A 10 1.22 -7.22 4.31
CA GLY A 10 2.23 -7.61 5.31
C GLY A 10 2.41 -6.58 6.43
N LYS A 11 2.13 -5.29 6.20
CA LYS A 11 2.11 -4.27 7.25
C LYS A 11 0.96 -4.53 8.22
N ILE A 12 -0.26 -4.66 7.68
CA ILE A 12 -1.46 -4.94 8.47
C ILE A 12 -1.32 -6.27 9.22
N ALA A 13 -0.68 -7.28 8.63
CA ALA A 13 -0.47 -8.56 9.30
C ALA A 13 0.39 -8.44 10.57
N LYS A 14 1.37 -7.54 10.60
CA LYS A 14 2.16 -7.26 11.82
C LYS A 14 1.28 -6.61 12.89
N ASP A 15 0.44 -5.67 12.49
CA ASP A 15 -0.49 -4.98 13.41
C ASP A 15 -1.55 -5.96 13.97
N VAL A 16 -2.12 -6.80 13.10
CA VAL A 16 -3.07 -7.86 13.51
C VAL A 16 -2.39 -8.85 14.45
N PHE A 17 -1.18 -9.30 14.15
CA PHE A 17 -0.45 -10.22 15.01
C PHE A 17 -0.20 -9.66 16.42
N ALA A 18 0.18 -8.38 16.52
CA ALA A 18 0.31 -7.72 17.82
C ALA A 18 -1.02 -7.70 18.60
N LEU A 19 -2.12 -7.36 17.93
CA LEU A 19 -3.46 -7.34 18.53
C LEU A 19 -3.95 -8.73 18.95
N MET A 20 -3.61 -9.79 18.21
CA MET A 20 -3.91 -11.16 18.60
C MET A 20 -3.25 -11.50 19.95
N MET A 21 -2.01 -11.05 20.16
CA MET A 21 -1.28 -11.28 21.41
C MET A 21 -1.87 -10.48 22.59
N GLU A 22 -2.38 -9.29 22.34
CA GLU A 22 -2.99 -8.44 23.38
C GLU A 22 -4.41 -8.88 23.76
N THR A 23 -5.19 -9.38 22.79
CA THR A 23 -6.63 -9.60 22.96
C THR A 23 -7.04 -11.06 22.98
N ALA A 24 -6.13 -11.98 22.64
CA ALA A 24 -6.41 -13.39 22.38
C ALA A 24 -7.50 -13.66 21.33
N LYS A 25 -7.87 -12.66 20.52
CA LYS A 25 -8.81 -12.81 19.40
C LYS A 25 -8.12 -13.41 18.18
N ASP A 26 -8.90 -14.10 17.36
CA ASP A 26 -8.45 -14.59 16.06
C ASP A 26 -8.21 -13.45 15.07
N ALA A 27 -7.27 -13.68 14.13
CA ALA A 27 -6.90 -12.71 13.09
C ALA A 27 -8.13 -12.19 12.31
N ASP A 28 -9.05 -13.09 11.93
CA ASP A 28 -10.21 -12.74 11.11
C ASP A 28 -11.17 -11.82 11.86
N ILE A 29 -11.35 -12.03 13.16
CA ILE A 29 -12.18 -11.16 14.01
C ILE A 29 -11.58 -9.75 14.05
N ILE A 30 -10.27 -9.65 14.26
CA ILE A 30 -9.56 -8.36 14.32
C ILE A 30 -9.64 -7.63 12.97
N ILE A 31 -9.49 -8.37 11.86
CA ILE A 31 -9.55 -7.81 10.50
C ILE A 31 -10.93 -7.22 10.20
N GLU A 32 -12.00 -7.93 10.54
CA GLU A 32 -13.38 -7.45 10.35
C GLU A 32 -13.67 -6.26 11.26
N GLU A 33 -13.41 -6.37 12.57
CA GLU A 33 -13.70 -5.31 13.55
C GLU A 33 -13.00 -3.98 13.24
N LYS A 34 -11.78 -4.04 12.68
CA LYS A 34 -10.98 -2.86 12.36
C LYS A 34 -11.01 -2.46 10.89
N GLY A 35 -11.78 -3.16 10.05
CA GLY A 35 -11.89 -2.88 8.62
C GLY A 35 -10.53 -2.86 7.91
N LEU A 36 -9.71 -3.89 8.15
CA LEU A 36 -8.31 -3.96 7.73
C LEU A 36 -8.10 -4.68 6.38
N LYS A 37 -9.19 -5.04 5.69
CA LYS A 37 -9.10 -5.66 4.37
C LYS A 37 -8.42 -4.72 3.37
N GLN A 38 -7.66 -5.31 2.46
CA GLN A 38 -7.05 -4.53 1.40
C GLN A 38 -8.11 -3.92 0.48
N VAL A 39 -7.87 -2.67 0.09
CA VAL A 39 -8.58 -2.00 -1.00
C VAL A 39 -7.95 -2.44 -2.30
N THR A 40 -8.76 -3.01 -3.18
CA THR A 40 -8.40 -3.41 -4.55
C THR A 40 -9.04 -2.51 -5.62
N ASP A 41 -9.90 -1.58 -5.20
CA ASP A 41 -10.48 -0.58 -6.09
C ASP A 41 -9.36 0.26 -6.73
N THR A 42 -9.22 0.14 -8.04
CA THR A 42 -8.13 0.77 -8.77
C THR A 42 -8.25 2.29 -8.78
N GLY A 43 -9.47 2.84 -8.76
CA GLY A 43 -9.69 4.29 -8.76
C GLY A 43 -9.20 4.95 -7.47
N ALA A 44 -9.49 4.34 -6.31
CA ALA A 44 -9.00 4.83 -5.02
C ALA A 44 -7.47 4.76 -4.92
N ILE A 45 -6.86 3.69 -5.44
CA ILE A 45 -5.39 3.55 -5.45
C ILE A 45 -4.77 4.55 -6.44
N GLU A 46 -5.38 4.74 -7.60
CA GLU A 46 -4.93 5.68 -8.61
C GLU A 46 -4.89 7.11 -8.07
N ALA A 47 -5.95 7.54 -7.38
CA ALA A 47 -6.01 8.86 -6.74
C ALA A 47 -4.89 9.06 -5.71
N LEU A 48 -4.57 8.03 -4.92
CA LEU A 48 -3.45 8.08 -3.97
C LEU A 48 -2.09 8.16 -4.68
N VAL A 49 -1.93 7.47 -5.81
CA VAL A 49 -0.71 7.55 -6.62
C VAL A 49 -0.54 8.95 -7.17
N ASP A 50 -1.59 9.52 -7.76
CA ASP A 50 -1.57 10.88 -8.31
C ASP A 50 -1.25 11.91 -7.23
N GLU A 51 -1.84 11.79 -6.05
CA GLU A 51 -1.56 12.64 -4.90
C GLU A 51 -0.08 12.55 -4.48
N VAL A 52 0.46 11.33 -4.34
CA VAL A 52 1.88 11.14 -3.97
C VAL A 52 2.81 11.75 -5.04
N MET A 53 2.50 11.58 -6.32
CA MET A 53 3.31 12.16 -7.39
C MET A 53 3.24 13.70 -7.38
N ALA A 54 2.05 14.27 -7.16
CA ALA A 54 1.84 15.72 -7.08
C ALA A 54 2.53 16.35 -5.86
N GLU A 55 2.62 15.64 -4.74
CA GLU A 55 3.35 16.09 -3.55
C GLU A 55 4.88 16.00 -3.70
N ASN A 56 5.38 15.20 -4.65
CA ASN A 56 6.80 14.90 -4.80
C ASN A 56 7.31 15.16 -6.24
N PRO A 57 7.05 16.32 -6.85
CA PRO A 57 7.32 16.55 -8.27
C PRO A 57 8.80 16.39 -8.64
N LYS A 58 9.71 16.87 -7.79
CA LYS A 58 11.16 16.70 -7.98
C LYS A 58 11.59 15.23 -7.98
N MET A 59 10.97 14.39 -7.16
CA MET A 59 11.29 12.95 -7.13
C MET A 59 10.76 12.25 -8.37
N VAL A 60 9.64 12.72 -8.95
CA VAL A 60 9.10 12.21 -10.20
C VAL A 60 10.06 12.52 -11.35
N GLU A 61 10.54 13.76 -11.43
CA GLU A 61 11.58 14.16 -12.40
C GLU A 61 12.85 13.34 -12.25
N ASP A 62 13.34 13.19 -11.01
CA ASP A 62 14.54 12.41 -10.70
C ASP A 62 14.38 10.92 -11.08
N TYR A 63 13.21 10.33 -10.85
CA TYR A 63 12.93 8.95 -11.25
C TYR A 63 12.93 8.82 -12.77
N ARG A 64 12.23 9.72 -13.48
CA ARG A 64 12.21 9.77 -14.96
C ARG A 64 13.60 10.03 -15.54
N GLY A 65 14.47 10.71 -14.80
CA GLY A 65 15.88 10.91 -15.12
C GLY A 65 16.78 9.69 -14.88
N GLY A 66 16.22 8.52 -14.53
CA GLY A 66 16.92 7.25 -14.38
C GLY A 66 17.31 6.89 -12.94
N LYS A 67 16.80 7.59 -11.92
CA LYS A 67 17.00 7.19 -10.51
C LYS A 67 15.99 6.12 -10.10
N ASP A 68 16.08 4.94 -10.69
CA ASP A 68 15.12 3.83 -10.52
C ASP A 68 14.87 3.42 -9.06
N LYS A 69 15.85 3.65 -8.17
CA LYS A 69 15.74 3.39 -6.72
C LYS A 69 14.61 4.18 -6.05
N LEU A 70 14.17 5.29 -6.64
CA LEU A 70 13.04 6.09 -6.15
C LEU A 70 11.68 5.37 -6.30
N PHE A 71 11.60 4.31 -7.10
CA PHE A 71 10.38 3.52 -7.21
C PHE A 71 9.90 2.99 -5.84
N GLY A 72 10.83 2.45 -5.05
CA GLY A 72 10.52 1.95 -3.71
C GLY A 72 10.07 3.05 -2.75
N PHE A 73 10.53 4.29 -2.94
CA PHE A 73 10.05 5.45 -2.19
C PHE A 73 8.57 5.72 -2.50
N PHE A 74 8.19 5.76 -3.78
CA PHE A 74 6.80 5.99 -4.18
C PHE A 74 5.85 4.90 -3.68
N VAL A 75 6.25 3.62 -3.80
CA VAL A 75 5.49 2.50 -3.22
C VAL A 75 5.30 2.71 -1.73
N GLY A 76 6.36 3.09 -1.01
CA GLY A 76 6.30 3.38 0.42
C GLY A 76 5.34 4.52 0.77
N GLN A 77 5.33 5.61 0.00
CA GLN A 77 4.43 6.75 0.22
C GLN A 77 2.96 6.37 0.00
N VAL A 78 2.64 5.65 -1.08
CA VAL A 78 1.27 5.20 -1.36
C VAL A 78 0.78 4.22 -0.29
N MET A 79 1.64 3.29 0.13
CA MET A 79 1.32 2.36 1.22
C MET A 79 1.16 3.08 2.56
N LYS A 80 1.89 4.17 2.79
CA LYS A 80 1.74 5.00 4.00
C LYS A 80 0.40 5.75 4.00
N LYS A 81 0.06 6.46 2.92
CA LYS A 81 -1.20 7.21 2.81
C LYS A 81 -2.43 6.30 2.88
N SER A 82 -2.39 5.13 2.25
CA SER A 82 -3.44 4.12 2.37
C SER A 82 -3.48 3.41 3.73
N GLN A 83 -2.61 3.78 4.67
CA GLN A 83 -2.43 3.11 5.97
C GLN A 83 -2.09 1.62 5.85
N GLY A 84 -1.59 1.16 4.70
CA GLY A 84 -1.30 -0.23 4.41
C GLY A 84 -2.48 -1.00 3.83
N LYS A 85 -3.62 -0.34 3.58
CA LYS A 85 -4.81 -0.96 3.01
C LYS A 85 -4.74 -1.07 1.49
N ALA A 86 -3.99 -0.23 0.78
CA ALA A 86 -3.86 -0.42 -0.66
C ALA A 86 -3.21 -1.78 -0.96
N ASN A 87 -3.68 -2.47 -2.00
CA ASN A 87 -3.05 -3.70 -2.45
C ASN A 87 -1.66 -3.40 -3.07
N PRO A 88 -0.56 -4.00 -2.58
CA PRO A 88 0.78 -3.75 -3.10
C PRO A 88 0.97 -4.08 -4.58
N GLY A 89 0.29 -5.13 -5.10
CA GLY A 89 0.36 -5.49 -6.51
C GLY A 89 -0.19 -4.36 -7.38
N ALA A 90 -1.41 -3.94 -7.09
CA ALA A 90 -2.07 -2.83 -7.80
C ALA A 90 -1.28 -1.51 -7.68
N VAL A 91 -0.73 -1.19 -6.50
CA VAL A 91 0.13 -0.02 -6.31
C VAL A 91 1.36 -0.07 -7.20
N ASN A 92 2.04 -1.22 -7.27
CA ASN A 92 3.23 -1.39 -8.10
C ASN A 92 2.91 -1.22 -9.59
N GLU A 93 1.79 -1.78 -10.05
CA GLU A 93 1.36 -1.69 -11.46
C GLU A 93 1.01 -0.25 -11.85
N LEU A 94 0.20 0.43 -11.03
CA LEU A 94 -0.20 1.82 -11.28
C LEU A 94 0.99 2.78 -11.24
N LEU A 95 1.89 2.63 -10.27
CA LEU A 95 3.11 3.44 -10.20
C LEU A 95 4.01 3.23 -11.41
N LYS A 96 4.22 1.98 -11.86
CA LYS A 96 4.99 1.70 -13.07
C LYS A 96 4.37 2.40 -14.28
N SER A 97 3.06 2.28 -14.44
CA SER A 97 2.33 2.89 -15.56
C SER A 97 2.40 4.42 -15.55
N LYS A 98 2.25 5.07 -14.40
CA LYS A 98 2.23 6.54 -14.32
C LYS A 98 3.61 7.18 -14.32
N LEU A 99 4.62 6.50 -13.79
CA LEU A 99 5.99 7.00 -13.77
C LEU A 99 6.76 6.72 -15.07
N SER A 100 6.27 5.82 -15.94
CA SER A 100 6.89 5.52 -17.24
C SER A 100 6.57 6.52 -18.35
N GLY A 101 5.53 7.34 -18.19
CA GLY A 101 5.25 8.49 -19.06
C GLY A 101 5.93 9.73 -18.55
#